data_AF-A0A7S0H8K0-F1
#
_entry.id   AF-A0A7S0H8K0-F1
#
_cell.length_a   1.000
_cell.length_b   1.000
_cell.length_c   1.000
_cell.angle_alpha   90.00
_cell.angle_beta   90.00
_cell.angle_gamma   90.00
#
_symmetry.space_group_name_H-M   'P 1'
#
loop_
_entity.id
_entity.type
_entity.pdbx_description
1 polymer ?
#
loop_
_entity_poly.entity_id
_entity_poly.type
_entity_poly.pdbx_seq_one_letter_code
_entity_poly.pdbx_strand_id
1 'polypeptide(L)'
;NPDGVIIGNYRCGLGGNDLNRRWRNPSDVVHPTIFHYKSVLERIAKEKEIVLFIDLHGHSRKNNIFCYGCDSRYWNFETTDRNRSMDQKSRPYVERLLPTILSMNSNFFEIKSCNFRVS
;
A
#
# COMPACT_ATOMS: atom_id res chain seq x y z
N ASN A 1 -12.61 8.95 -0.08
CA ASN A 1 -13.04 9.81 1.05
C ASN A 1 -13.80 11.02 0.49
N PRO A 2 -14.97 10.82 -0.13
CA PRO A 2 -15.71 11.92 -0.76
C PRO A 2 -16.27 12.91 0.27
N ASP A 3 -16.67 12.42 1.44
CA ASP A 3 -17.13 13.21 2.58
C ASP A 3 -16.05 14.16 3.11
N GLY A 4 -14.82 13.66 3.30
CA GLY A 4 -13.69 14.50 3.69
C GLY A 4 -13.36 15.58 2.63
N VAL A 5 -13.45 15.25 1.34
CA VAL A 5 -13.20 16.20 0.25
C VAL A 5 -14.20 17.36 0.26
N ILE A 6 -15.50 17.06 0.37
CA ILE A 6 -16.57 18.07 0.31
C ILE A 6 -16.40 19.13 1.41
N ILE A 7 -15.93 18.74 2.59
CA ILE A 7 -15.75 19.65 3.73
C ILE A 7 -14.34 20.28 3.80
N GLY A 8 -13.48 20.02 2.80
CA GLY A 8 -12.10 20.51 2.79
C GLY A 8 -11.20 19.85 3.84
N ASN A 9 -11.52 18.64 4.30
CA ASN A 9 -10.69 17.89 5.24
C ASN A 9 -9.45 17.33 4.54
N TYR A 10 -8.29 17.59 5.14
CA TYR A 10 -7.00 17.14 4.63
C TYR A 10 -6.78 15.62 4.78
N ARG A 11 -7.31 14.98 5.83
CA ARG A 11 -6.91 13.61 6.21
C ARG A 11 -8.06 12.66 6.54
N CYS A 12 -9.05 13.13 7.28
CA CYS A 12 -10.11 12.28 7.80
C CYS A 12 -11.42 12.44 7.01
N GLY A 13 -12.32 11.49 7.16
CA GLY A 13 -13.72 11.66 6.75
C GLY A 13 -14.51 12.54 7.74
N LEU A 14 -15.81 12.68 7.52
CA LEU A 14 -16.70 13.49 8.37
C LEU A 14 -16.71 12.99 9.82
N GLY A 15 -16.65 11.68 10.03
CA GLY A 15 -16.56 11.07 11.36
C GLY A 15 -15.20 11.20 12.05
N GLY A 16 -14.26 12.00 11.52
CA GLY A 16 -12.95 12.23 12.11
C GLY A 16 -11.97 11.05 12.03
N ASN A 17 -12.35 9.97 11.35
CA ASN A 17 -11.51 8.78 11.21
C ASN A 17 -10.54 8.87 10.02
N ASP A 18 -9.28 8.52 10.25
CA ASP A 18 -8.30 8.25 9.19
C ASP A 18 -8.59 6.87 8.60
N LEU A 19 -9.17 6.84 7.39
CA LEU A 19 -9.55 5.59 6.72
C LEU A 19 -8.35 4.66 6.49
N ASN A 20 -7.15 5.21 6.26
CA ASN A 20 -5.94 4.43 6.03
C ASN A 20 -5.34 3.85 7.33
N ARG A 21 -6.04 3.97 8.47
CA ARG A 21 -5.70 3.32 9.75
C ARG A 21 -6.76 2.31 10.21
N ARG A 22 -7.74 2.02 9.35
CA ARG A 22 -8.90 1.19 9.70
C ARG A 22 -9.03 -0.09 8.87
N TRP A 23 -8.09 -0.38 7.98
CA TRP A 23 -8.07 -1.58 7.12
C TRP A 23 -8.14 -2.92 7.86
N ARG A 24 -7.54 -3.02 9.06
CA ARG A 24 -7.50 -4.28 9.84
C ARG A 24 -8.90 -4.72 10.29
N ASN A 25 -9.68 -3.78 10.83
CA ASN A 25 -11.03 -4.03 11.33
C ASN A 25 -11.95 -2.84 11.01
N PRO A 26 -12.39 -2.69 9.74
CA PRO A 26 -13.32 -1.64 9.37
C PRO A 26 -14.72 -1.94 9.91
N SER A 27 -15.52 -0.89 10.13
CA SER A 27 -16.93 -1.00 10.51
C SER A 27 -17.76 -0.62 9.30
N ASP A 28 -18.82 -1.36 9.03
CA ASP A 28 -19.81 -1.06 8.00
C ASP A 28 -20.58 0.24 8.28
N VAL A 29 -20.79 0.59 9.55
CA VAL A 29 -21.44 1.84 9.96
C VAL A 29 -20.47 3.03 9.98
N VAL A 30 -19.30 2.89 10.60
CA VAL A 30 -18.36 4.02 10.81
C VAL A 30 -17.38 4.21 9.65
N HIS A 31 -17.04 3.13 8.94
CA HIS A 31 -16.06 3.12 7.86
C HIS A 31 -16.60 2.45 6.58
N PRO A 32 -17.84 2.78 6.13
CA PRO A 32 -18.55 2.03 5.08
C PRO A 32 -17.72 1.90 3.79
N THR A 33 -17.02 2.97 3.40
CA THR A 33 -16.21 3.02 2.19
C THR A 33 -15.16 1.90 2.14
N ILE A 34 -14.35 1.76 3.19
CA ILE A 34 -13.27 0.75 3.21
C ILE A 34 -13.81 -0.63 3.57
N PHE A 35 -14.91 -0.72 4.33
CA PHE A 35 -15.58 -1.97 4.66
C PHE A 35 -16.05 -2.65 3.37
N HIS A 36 -16.88 -1.95 2.58
CA HIS A 36 -17.41 -2.50 1.33
C HIS A 36 -16.33 -2.66 0.25
N TYR A 37 -15.34 -1.76 0.19
CA TYR A 37 -14.21 -1.93 -0.72
C TYR A 37 -13.44 -3.23 -0.44
N LYS A 38 -13.21 -3.57 0.83
CA LYS A 38 -12.59 -4.84 1.21
C LYS A 38 -13.43 -6.03 0.76
N SER A 39 -14.76 -5.99 0.92
CA SER A 39 -15.64 -7.04 0.40
C SER A 39 -15.56 -7.21 -1.12
N VAL A 40 -15.44 -6.11 -1.87
CA VAL A 40 -15.25 -6.15 -3.33
C VAL A 40 -13.91 -6.77 -3.69
N LEU A 41 -12.83 -6.39 -3.00
CA LEU A 41 -11.51 -6.99 -3.19
C LEU A 41 -11.51 -8.49 -2.90
N GLU A 42 -12.15 -8.92 -1.81
CA GLU A 42 -12.28 -10.34 -1.46
C GLU A 42 -13.06 -11.14 -2.52
N ARG A 43 -14.11 -10.54 -3.12
CA ARG A 43 -14.82 -11.15 -4.23
C ARG A 43 -13.94 -11.26 -5.48
N ILE A 44 -13.25 -10.18 -5.85
CA ILE A 44 -12.34 -10.18 -7.00
C ILE A 44 -11.24 -11.23 -6.81
N ALA A 45 -10.66 -11.32 -5.61
CA ALA A 45 -9.61 -12.28 -5.28
C ALA A 45 -10.04 -13.74 -5.38
N LYS A 46 -11.34 -14.05 -5.28
CA LYS A 46 -11.88 -15.40 -5.49
C LYS A 46 -11.95 -15.78 -6.98
N GLU A 47 -12.06 -14.79 -7.86
CA GLU A 47 -12.24 -15.00 -9.30
C GLU A 47 -10.96 -14.75 -10.10
N LYS A 48 -10.09 -13.87 -9.59
CA LYS A 48 -8.88 -13.39 -10.28
C LYS A 48 -7.75 -13.18 -9.30
N GLU A 49 -6.53 -13.47 -9.77
CA GLU A 49 -5.32 -13.12 -9.03
C GLU A 49 -5.15 -11.59 -8.98
N ILE A 50 -4.94 -11.06 -7.78
CA ILE A 50 -4.57 -9.66 -7.57
C ILE A 50 -3.05 -9.58 -7.60
N VAL A 51 -2.50 -9.21 -8.77
CA VAL A 51 -1.04 -9.10 -8.97
C VAL A 51 -0.44 -7.82 -8.38
N LEU A 52 -1.25 -6.77 -8.21
CA LEU A 52 -0.81 -5.45 -7.78
C LEU A 52 -1.95 -4.68 -7.13
N PHE A 53 -1.64 -4.03 -6.00
CA PHE A 53 -2.51 -3.10 -5.31
C PHE A 53 -1.79 -1.76 -5.17
N ILE A 54 -2.41 -0.67 -5.62
CA ILE A 54 -1.85 0.69 -5.56
C ILE A 54 -2.80 1.57 -4.76
N ASP A 55 -2.27 2.23 -3.74
CA ASP A 55 -2.95 3.26 -2.96
C ASP A 55 -2.27 4.61 -3.22
N LEU A 56 -2.99 5.55 -3.83
CA LEU A 56 -2.45 6.83 -4.29
C LEU A 56 -2.61 7.91 -3.23
N HIS A 57 -1.50 8.57 -2.86
CA HIS A 57 -1.45 9.60 -1.83
C HIS A 57 -0.66 10.82 -2.28
N GLY A 58 -1.04 11.99 -1.75
CA GLY A 58 -0.18 13.18 -1.75
C GLY A 58 0.76 13.16 -0.54
N HIS A 59 1.98 13.65 -0.74
CA HIS A 59 2.95 13.80 0.36
C HIS A 59 3.25 15.27 0.59
N SER A 60 3.08 15.76 1.82
CA SER A 60 3.19 17.20 2.13
C SER A 60 4.63 17.73 2.17
N ARG A 61 5.64 16.86 2.21
CA ARG A 61 7.06 17.24 2.42
C ARG A 61 8.03 16.80 1.33
N LYS A 62 7.60 15.92 0.42
CA LYS A 62 8.48 15.33 -0.60
C LYS A 62 7.88 15.68 -1.95
N ASN A 63 8.74 16.05 -2.88
CA ASN A 63 8.37 16.31 -4.27
C ASN A 63 8.45 15.00 -5.09
N ASN A 64 8.05 15.07 -6.36
CA ASN A 64 8.08 13.96 -7.32
C ASN A 64 7.22 12.74 -6.92
N ILE A 65 7.25 11.71 -7.75
CA ILE A 65 6.51 10.46 -7.56
C ILE A 65 7.46 9.42 -6.96
N PHE A 66 7.02 8.74 -5.92
CA PHE A 66 7.74 7.64 -5.28
C PHE A 66 6.75 6.65 -4.67
N CYS A 67 7.23 5.46 -4.32
CA CYS A 67 6.41 4.39 -3.77
C CYS A 67 6.79 4.04 -2.34
N TYR A 68 5.78 3.72 -1.54
CA TYR A 68 5.93 2.90 -0.35
C TYR A 68 5.45 1.49 -0.66
N GLY A 69 6.17 0.48 -0.18
CA GLY A 69 5.85 -0.91 -0.46
C GLY A 69 6.16 -1.82 0.72
N CYS A 70 5.69 -3.06 0.61
CA CYS A 70 5.86 -4.08 1.65
C CYS A 70 6.87 -5.12 1.17
N ASP A 71 8.15 -4.88 1.38
CA ASP A 71 9.19 -5.86 1.05
C ASP A 71 9.16 -7.00 2.07
N SER A 72 8.90 -8.20 1.54
CA SER A 72 8.59 -9.41 2.31
C SER A 72 9.74 -9.85 3.24
N ARG A 73 10.96 -9.35 3.01
CA ARG A 73 12.12 -9.60 3.88
C ARG A 73 11.96 -8.95 5.25
N TYR A 74 11.29 -7.81 5.34
CA TYR A 74 11.09 -7.12 6.61
C TYR A 74 9.97 -7.73 7.46
N TRP A 75 9.11 -8.57 6.88
CA TRP A 75 8.02 -9.22 7.61
C TRP A 75 8.48 -10.31 8.60
N ASN A 76 9.67 -10.88 8.39
CA ASN A 76 10.09 -12.10 9.10
C ASN A 76 11.27 -11.88 10.06
N PHE A 77 11.58 -10.64 10.41
CA PHE A 77 12.59 -10.35 11.43
C PHE A 77 12.06 -10.56 12.87
N GLU A 78 10.73 -10.72 13.07
CA GLU A 78 10.14 -11.07 14.37
C GLU A 78 10.02 -12.57 14.62
N THR A 79 10.07 -13.41 13.58
CA THR A 79 10.04 -14.88 13.73
C THR A 79 11.46 -15.42 13.57
N THR A 80 12.01 -15.99 14.65
CA THR A 80 13.36 -16.57 14.79
C THR A 80 13.62 -17.81 13.91
N ASP A 81 13.17 -17.83 12.66
CA ASP A 81 13.35 -18.98 11.78
C ASP A 81 14.63 -18.81 10.95
N ARG A 82 15.74 -19.34 11.48
CA ARG A 82 17.09 -19.27 10.88
C ARG A 82 17.26 -20.13 9.63
N ASN A 83 16.23 -20.86 9.20
CA ASN A 83 16.30 -21.84 8.12
C ASN A 83 15.58 -21.37 6.84
N ARG A 84 15.73 -20.11 6.45
CA ARG A 84 15.36 -19.72 5.08
C ARG A 84 16.35 -20.30 4.09
N SER A 85 15.86 -21.17 3.21
CA SER A 85 16.64 -21.70 2.09
C SER A 85 17.24 -20.56 1.26
N MET A 86 18.48 -20.77 0.81
CA MET A 86 19.23 -19.81 -0.03
C MET A 86 18.46 -19.42 -1.31
N ASP A 87 17.51 -20.25 -1.74
CA ASP A 87 16.64 -20.09 -2.90
C ASP A 87 15.64 -18.90 -2.81
N GLN A 88 15.22 -18.50 -1.60
CA GLN A 88 14.35 -17.31 -1.44
C GLN A 88 15.09 -15.97 -1.54
N LYS A 89 16.42 -15.94 -1.43
CA LYS A 89 17.22 -14.72 -1.66
C LYS A 89 17.35 -14.36 -3.14
N SER A 90 17.04 -15.31 -4.03
CA SER A 90 17.27 -15.22 -5.48
C SER A 90 16.06 -14.74 -6.28
N ARG A 91 14.87 -14.65 -5.66
CA ARG A 91 13.66 -14.25 -6.38
C ARG A 91 13.75 -12.76 -6.75
N PRO A 92 13.53 -12.39 -8.03
CA PRO A 92 13.44 -10.98 -8.41
C PRO A 92 12.34 -10.30 -7.59
N TYR A 93 12.66 -9.13 -7.03
CA TYR A 93 11.78 -8.38 -6.13
C TYR A 93 10.54 -7.88 -6.88
N VAL A 94 9.49 -8.69 -6.92
CA VAL A 94 8.24 -8.36 -7.62
C VAL A 94 7.63 -7.06 -7.09
N GLU A 95 7.75 -6.80 -5.78
CA GLU A 95 7.31 -5.57 -5.12
C GLU A 95 8.06 -4.31 -5.60
N ARG A 96 9.23 -4.47 -6.24
CA ARG A 96 10.04 -3.36 -6.80
C ARG A 96 9.96 -3.29 -8.33
N LEU A 97 9.27 -4.20 -8.98
CA LEU A 97 9.18 -4.25 -10.44
C LEU A 97 8.54 -2.97 -10.99
N LEU A 98 7.36 -2.59 -10.48
CA LEU A 98 6.67 -1.37 -10.90
C LEU A 98 7.51 -0.11 -10.65
N PRO A 99 8.05 0.16 -9.44
CA PRO A 99 8.95 1.28 -9.22
C PRO A 99 10.15 1.31 -10.18
N THR A 100 10.74 0.15 -10.47
CA THR A 100 11.85 0.04 -11.42
C THR A 100 11.43 0.46 -12.81
N ILE A 101 10.31 -0.06 -13.31
CA ILE A 101 9.75 0.31 -14.62
C ILE A 101 9.44 1.82 -14.66
N LEU A 102 8.79 2.36 -13.63
CA LEU A 102 8.47 3.79 -13.56
C LEU A 102 9.74 4.66 -13.60
N SER A 103 10.80 4.25 -12.91
CA SER A 103 12.08 4.97 -12.92
C SER A 103 12.77 4.99 -14.28
N MET A 104 12.50 3.98 -15.12
CA MET A 104 13.02 3.91 -16.49
C MET A 104 12.18 4.70 -17.49
N ASN A 105 10.91 4.99 -17.17
CA ASN A 105 9.94 5.56 -18.10
C ASN A 105 9.45 6.96 -17.72
N SER A 106 9.86 7.51 -16.58
CA SER A 106 9.44 8.82 -16.12
C SER A 106 10.55 9.60 -15.43
N ASN A 107 10.82 10.80 -15.93
CA ASN A 107 11.73 11.76 -15.30
C ASN A 107 11.18 12.33 -13.97
N PHE A 108 9.90 12.08 -13.67
CA PHE A 108 9.25 12.53 -12.44
C PHE A 108 9.19 11.43 -11.37
N PHE A 109 9.66 10.21 -11.67
CA PHE A 109 9.70 9.12 -10.71
C PHE A 109 11.05 9.04 -10.01
N GLU A 110 11.06 9.23 -8.70
CA GLU A 110 12.26 9.26 -7.89
C GLU A 110 12.45 7.93 -7.13
N ILE A 111 13.12 6.97 -7.78
CA ILE A 111 13.36 5.64 -7.20
C ILE A 111 14.10 5.71 -5.85
N LYS A 112 14.97 6.70 -5.66
CA LYS A 112 15.73 6.94 -4.42
C LYS A 112 14.85 7.35 -3.24
N SER A 113 13.68 7.94 -3.52
CA SER A 113 12.71 8.38 -2.50
C SER A 113 11.74 7.27 -2.07
N CYS A 114 11.77 6.12 -2.75
CA CYS A 114 10.94 4.97 -2.41
C CYS A 114 11.40 4.31 -1.10
N ASN A 115 10.45 3.83 -0.30
CA ASN A 115 10.73 3.07 0.92
C ASN A 115 9.90 1.79 0.97
N PHE A 116 10.56 0.65 1.03
CA PHE A 116 9.91 -0.67 1.01
C PHE A 116 9.93 -1.37 2.37
N ARG A 117 10.48 -0.72 3.40
CA ARG A 117 10.43 -1.24 4.75
C ARG A 117 9.07 -0.93 5.34
N VAL A 118 8.34 -1.98 5.71
CA VAL A 118 7.09 -1.84 6.48
C VAL A 118 7.44 -1.20 7.83
N SER A 119 6.78 -0.08 8.15
CA SER A 119 6.87 0.60 9.44
C SER A 119 5.57 0.41 10.22
#